data_AF-A0A1J3J1G4-F1
#
_entry.id   AF-A0A1J3J1G4-F1
#
_cell.length_a   1.000
_cell.length_b   1.000
_cell.length_c   1.000
_cell.angle_alpha   90.00
_cell.angle_beta   90.00
_cell.angle_gamma   90.00
#
_symmetry.space_group_name_H-M   'P 1'
#
loop_
_entity.id
_entity.type
_entity.pdbx_description
1 polymer ?
#
loop_
_entity_poly.entity_id
_entity_poly.type
_entity_poly.pdbx_seq_one_letter_code
_entity_poly.pdbx_strand_id
1 'polypeptide(L)'
;KTREAKLVLERVEEKDVVLITALIVGYSQNGEDTEAVKAFQSMMVEDVQPNEYTYASVLISCGNLKDIGNGKLIHGLMVKSGFESALASQTSLLTMYLG
;
A
#
# COMPACT_ATOMS: atom_id res chain seq x y z
N LYS A 1 33.26 -3.48 -8.37
CA LYS A 1 32.23 -3.72 -9.41
C LYS A 1 30.89 -4.23 -8.85
N THR A 2 30.83 -4.95 -7.73
CA THR A 2 29.55 -5.42 -7.12
C THR A 2 28.77 -4.35 -6.35
N ARG A 3 29.45 -3.37 -5.74
CA ARG A 3 28.81 -2.29 -4.96
C ARG A 3 27.95 -1.35 -5.81
N GLU A 4 28.39 -1.03 -7.02
CA GLU A 4 27.65 -0.16 -7.95
C GLU A 4 26.38 -0.85 -8.46
N ALA A 5 26.44 -2.14 -8.78
CA ALA A 5 25.27 -2.92 -9.18
C ALA A 5 24.20 -2.95 -8.08
N LYS A 6 24.60 -3.11 -6.80
CA LYS A 6 23.68 -3.06 -5.65
C LYS A 6 23.00 -1.69 -5.51
N LEU A 7 23.77 -0.61 -5.62
CA LEU A 7 23.24 0.76 -5.52
C LEU A 7 22.33 1.15 -6.70
N VAL A 8 22.52 0.54 -7.86
CA VAL A 8 21.63 0.72 -9.01
C VAL A 8 20.35 -0.06 -8.79
N LEU A 9 20.43 -1.31 -8.31
CA LEU A 9 19.27 -2.14 -8.00
C LEU A 9 18.38 -1.50 -6.92
N GLU A 10 18.96 -1.07 -5.80
CA GLU A 10 18.25 -0.37 -4.72
C GLU A 10 17.51 0.88 -5.22
N ARG A 11 18.12 1.62 -6.15
CA ARG A 11 17.48 2.81 -6.76
C ARG A 11 16.39 2.50 -7.76
N VAL A 12 16.44 1.33 -8.41
CA VAL A 12 15.36 0.86 -9.29
C VAL A 12 14.18 0.42 -8.43
N GLU A 13 14.43 -0.41 -7.42
CA GLU A 13 13.41 -0.87 -6.47
C GLU A 13 12.72 0.31 -5.76
N GLU A 14 13.48 1.31 -5.29
CA GLU A 14 12.91 2.51 -4.66
C GLU A 14 11.99 3.29 -5.62
N LYS A 15 12.37 3.40 -6.90
CA LYS A 15 11.52 4.06 -7.91
C LYS A 15 10.25 3.26 -8.17
N ASP A 16 10.33 1.95 -8.22
CA ASP A 16 9.17 1.09 -8.44
C ASP A 16 8.18 1.20 -7.27
N VAL A 17 8.67 1.22 -6.03
CA VAL A 17 7.84 1.47 -4.84
C VAL A 17 7.15 2.83 -4.92
N VAL A 18 7.88 3.90 -5.25
CA VAL A 18 7.32 5.27 -5.32
C VAL A 18 6.26 5.37 -6.43
N LEU A 19 6.53 4.82 -7.61
CA LEU A 19 5.61 4.88 -8.75
C LEU A 19 4.31 4.12 -8.48
N ILE A 20 4.41 2.88 -7.98
CA ILE A 20 3.24 2.06 -7.69
C ILE A 20 2.44 2.63 -6.52
N THR A 21 3.12 3.16 -5.48
CA THR A 21 2.45 3.86 -4.39
C THR A 21 1.66 5.07 -4.90
N ALA A 22 2.26 5.89 -5.78
CA ALA A 22 1.57 7.04 -6.35
C ALA A 22 0.32 6.64 -7.15
N LEU A 23 0.39 5.54 -7.91
CA LEU A 23 -0.77 4.98 -8.62
C LEU A 23 -1.88 4.54 -7.66
N ILE A 24 -1.53 3.78 -6.62
CA ILE A 24 -2.49 3.30 -5.61
C ILE A 24 -3.17 4.47 -4.90
N VAL A 25 -2.39 5.47 -4.49
CA VAL A 25 -2.91 6.69 -3.86
C VAL A 25 -3.86 7.41 -4.81
N GLY A 26 -3.47 7.57 -6.08
CA GLY A 26 -4.30 8.22 -7.09
C GLY A 26 -5.63 7.50 -7.31
N TYR A 27 -5.61 6.18 -7.48
CA TYR A 27 -6.83 5.39 -7.63
C TYR A 27 -7.76 5.53 -6.42
N SER A 28 -7.22 5.41 -5.21
CA SER A 28 -7.99 5.56 -3.96
C SER A 28 -8.63 6.95 -3.85
N GLN A 29 -7.87 8.02 -4.15
CA GLN A 29 -8.38 9.40 -4.10
C GLN A 29 -9.45 9.70 -5.15
N ASN A 30 -9.41 9.01 -6.29
CA ASN A 30 -10.40 9.16 -7.35
C ASN A 30 -11.65 8.27 -7.17
N GLY A 31 -11.72 7.47 -6.10
CA GLY A 31 -12.79 6.50 -5.89
C GLY A 31 -12.70 5.27 -6.79
N GLU A 32 -11.56 5.05 -7.44
CA GLU A 32 -11.25 3.87 -8.24
C GLU A 32 -10.72 2.74 -7.34
N ASP A 33 -11.46 2.45 -6.25
CA ASP A 33 -10.99 1.63 -5.13
C ASP A 33 -10.62 0.21 -5.53
N THR A 34 -11.31 -0.37 -6.52
CA THR A 34 -11.00 -1.70 -7.04
C THR A 34 -9.63 -1.72 -7.74
N GLU A 35 -9.28 -0.66 -8.46
CA GLU A 35 -7.99 -0.55 -9.14
C GLU A 35 -6.86 -0.30 -8.14
N ALA A 36 -7.12 0.44 -7.06
CA ALA A 36 -6.17 0.57 -5.94
C ALA A 36 -5.83 -0.78 -5.31
N VAL A 37 -6.83 -1.63 -5.05
CA VAL A 37 -6.62 -2.98 -4.49
C VAL A 37 -5.89 -3.89 -5.47
N LYS A 38 -6.22 -3.86 -6.77
CA LYS A 38 -5.51 -4.64 -7.79
C LYS A 38 -4.04 -4.23 -7.95
N ALA A 39 -3.76 -2.93 -7.96
CA ALA A 39 -2.40 -2.42 -8.03
C ALA A 39 -1.58 -2.86 -6.81
N PHE A 40 -2.17 -2.83 -5.62
CA PHE A 40 -1.55 -3.40 -4.42
C PHE A 40 -1.28 -4.91 -4.53
N GLN A 41 -2.22 -5.69 -5.06
CA GLN A 41 -2.01 -7.12 -5.30
C GLN A 41 -0.84 -7.37 -6.26
N SER A 42 -0.71 -6.59 -7.34
CA SER A 42 0.44 -6.66 -8.26
C SER A 42 1.75 -6.36 -7.54
N MET A 43 1.77 -5.29 -6.73
CA MET A 43 2.92 -4.90 -5.91
C MET A 43 3.40 -6.05 -5.01
N MET A 44 2.47 -6.76 -4.36
CA MET A 44 2.77 -7.91 -3.51
C MET A 44 3.25 -9.13 -4.30
N VAL A 45 2.70 -9.39 -5.50
CA VAL A 45 3.11 -10.50 -6.37
C VAL A 45 4.52 -10.29 -6.92
N GLU A 46 4.89 -9.04 -7.19
CA GLU A 46 6.19 -8.64 -7.70
C GLU A 46 7.25 -8.46 -6.60
N ASP A 47 6.91 -8.80 -5.35
CA ASP A 47 7.78 -8.66 -4.16
C ASP A 47 8.27 -7.21 -3.93
N VAL A 48 7.47 -6.24 -4.37
CA VAL A 48 7.75 -4.81 -4.17
C VAL A 48 7.21 -4.39 -2.80
N GLN A 49 8.09 -3.89 -1.94
CA GLN A 49 7.74 -3.64 -0.53
C GLN A 49 6.80 -2.43 -0.37
N PRO A 50 5.59 -2.60 0.21
CA PRO A 50 4.68 -1.49 0.49
C PRO A 50 5.23 -0.56 1.57
N ASN A 51 4.91 0.73 1.46
CA ASN A 51 5.15 1.73 2.51
C ASN A 51 3.84 2.10 3.23
N GLU A 52 3.92 3.00 4.20
CA GLU A 52 2.79 3.47 5.01
C GLU A 52 1.66 4.08 4.18
N TYR A 53 1.99 4.78 3.08
CA TYR A 53 0.99 5.38 2.19
C TYR A 53 0.30 4.33 1.35
N THR A 54 1.04 3.31 0.89
CA THR A 54 0.45 2.17 0.20
C THR A 54 -0.62 1.52 1.08
N TYR A 55 -0.27 1.16 2.33
CA TYR A 55 -1.21 0.50 3.24
C TYR A 55 -2.43 1.38 3.56
N ALA A 56 -2.20 2.66 3.84
CA ALA A 56 -3.28 3.58 4.19
C ALA A 56 -4.29 3.74 3.04
N SER A 57 -3.81 3.95 1.81
CA SER A 57 -4.69 4.10 0.64
C SER A 57 -5.49 2.84 0.34
N VAL A 58 -4.87 1.66 0.44
CA VAL A 58 -5.60 0.42 0.17
C VAL A 58 -6.60 0.09 1.28
N LEU A 59 -6.29 0.40 2.54
CA LEU A 59 -7.24 0.27 3.65
C LEU A 59 -8.47 1.19 3.49
N ILE A 60 -8.27 2.44 3.05
CA ILE A 60 -9.37 3.34 2.68
C ILE A 60 -10.23 2.70 1.60
N SER A 61 -9.61 2.19 0.54
CA SER A 61 -10.32 1.55 -0.57
C SER A 61 -11.07 0.29 -0.14
N CYS A 62 -10.52 -0.53 0.76
CA CYS A 62 -11.24 -1.65 1.35
C CYS A 62 -12.47 -1.19 2.16
N GLY A 63 -12.35 -0.10 2.91
CA GLY A 63 -13.49 0.52 3.62
C GLY A 63 -14.59 0.97 2.66
N ASN A 64 -14.23 1.72 1.63
CA ASN A 64 -15.18 2.19 0.61
C ASN A 64 -15.90 1.04 -0.11
N LEU A 65 -15.18 -0.06 -0.40
CA LEU A 65 -15.74 -1.28 -1.00
C LEU A 65 -16.50 -2.16 0.00
N LYS A 66 -16.46 -1.84 1.29
CA LYS A 66 -17.00 -2.66 2.40
C LYS A 66 -16.39 -4.08 2.45
N ASP A 67 -15.16 -4.22 1.98
CA ASP A 67 -14.42 -5.48 1.96
C ASP A 67 -13.63 -5.66 3.26
N ILE A 68 -14.35 -6.05 4.31
CA ILE A 68 -13.78 -6.24 5.65
C ILE A 68 -12.74 -7.38 5.67
N GLY A 69 -12.92 -8.38 4.81
CA GLY A 69 -12.02 -9.53 4.73
C GLY A 69 -10.62 -9.11 4.29
N ASN A 70 -10.55 -8.42 3.15
CA ASN A 70 -9.27 -7.90 2.66
C ASN A 70 -8.71 -6.81 3.56
N GLY A 71 -9.55 -5.90 4.08
CA GLY A 71 -9.06 -4.85 4.98
C GLY A 71 -8.41 -5.39 6.26
N LYS A 72 -8.90 -6.50 6.83
CA LYS A 72 -8.25 -7.17 7.98
C LYS A 72 -6.90 -7.78 7.62
N LEU A 73 -6.79 -8.43 6.47
CA LEU A 73 -5.53 -9.00 5.98
C LEU A 73 -4.48 -7.90 5.79
N ILE A 74 -4.87 -6.81 5.13
CA ILE A 74 -3.99 -5.67 4.84
C ILE A 74 -3.60 -4.94 6.12
N HIS A 75 -4.51 -4.79 7.08
CA HIS A 75 -4.18 -4.27 8.41
C HIS A 75 -3.12 -5.15 9.10
N GLY A 76 -3.26 -6.47 9.05
CA GLY A 76 -2.25 -7.39 9.59
C GLY A 76 -0.88 -7.25 8.92
N LEU A 77 -0.84 -7.06 7.60
CA LEU A 77 0.39 -6.79 6.86
C LEU A 77 1.04 -5.47 7.27
N MET A 78 0.24 -4.40 7.40
CA MET A 78 0.71 -3.09 7.85
C MET A 78 1.36 -3.14 9.23
N VAL A 79 0.74 -3.85 10.18
CA VAL A 79 1.32 -4.08 11.53
C VAL A 79 2.61 -4.89 11.45
N LYS A 80 2.62 -5.96 10.64
CA LYS A 80 3.83 -6.78 10.45
C LYS A 80 4.99 -5.99 9.83
N SER A 81 4.68 -5.00 9.00
CA SER A 81 5.65 -4.08 8.40
C SER A 81 6.06 -2.92 9.32
N GLY A 82 5.47 -2.77 10.50
CA GLY A 82 5.84 -1.73 11.48
C GLY A 82 5.25 -0.34 11.20
N PHE A 83 4.14 -0.27 10.45
CA PHE A 83 3.49 0.98 10.08
C PHE A 83 2.21 1.28 10.87
N GLU A 84 1.91 0.53 11.93
CA GLU A 84 0.68 0.69 12.71
C GLU A 84 0.55 2.06 13.40
N SER A 85 1.67 2.70 13.74
CA SER A 85 1.68 3.99 14.43
C SER A 85 1.69 5.20 13.48
N ALA A 86 1.81 4.99 12.17
CA ALA A 86 1.84 6.09 11.22
C ALA A 86 0.49 6.83 11.17
N LEU A 87 0.53 8.15 10.99
CA LEU A 87 -0.69 8.98 11.00
C LEU A 87 -1.68 8.54 9.90
N ALA A 88 -1.17 8.22 8.71
CA ALA A 88 -1.98 7.73 7.59
C ALA A 88 -2.70 6.41 7.92
N SER A 89 -2.08 5.56 8.72
CA SER A 89 -2.65 4.30 9.20
C SER A 89 -3.84 4.53 10.12
N GLN A 90 -3.79 5.52 11.01
CA GLN A 90 -4.89 5.78 11.94
C GLN A 90 -6.17 6.22 11.22
N THR A 91 -6.05 7.14 10.26
CA THR A 91 -7.20 7.65 9.49
C THR A 91 -7.79 6.58 8.58
N SER A 92 -6.94 5.80 7.92
CA SER A 92 -7.39 4.72 7.04
C SER A 92 -8.09 3.58 7.78
N LEU A 93 -7.64 3.24 8.99
CA LEU A 93 -8.30 2.26 9.84
C LEU A 93 -9.68 2.74 10.30
N LEU A 94 -9.84 4.04 10.60
CA LEU A 94 -11.16 4.61 10.93
C LEU A 94 -12.14 4.41 9.78
N THR A 95 -11.73 4.77 8.56
CA THR A 95 -12.53 4.57 7.35
C THR A 95 -12.84 3.10 7.11
N MET A 96 -11.86 2.21 7.30
CA MET A 96 -12.03 0.78 7.02
C MET A 96 -12.97 0.06 8.00
N TYR A 97 -12.92 0.40 9.29
CA TYR A 97 -13.72 -0.28 10.32
C TYR A 97 -15.04 0.41 10.65
N LEU A 98 -15.18 1.72 10.38
CA LEU A 98 -16.37 2.50 10.72
C LEU A 98 -17.14 3.08 9.52
N GLY A 99 -16.60 3.01 8.29
CA GLY A 99 -17.28 3.37 7.04
C GLY A 99 -18.20 2.26 6.53
#